data_AF-A0A0L0LLQ5-F1
#
_entry.id   AF-A0A0L0LLQ5-F1
#
_cell.length_a   1.000
_cell.length_b   1.000
_cell.length_c   1.000
_cell.angle_alpha   90.00
_cell.angle_beta   90.00
_cell.angle_gamma   90.00
#
_symmetry.space_group_name_H-M   'P 1'
#
loop_
_entity.id
_entity.type
_entity.pdbx_description
1 polymer ?
#
loop_
_entity_poly.entity_id
_entity_poly.type
_entity_poly.pdbx_seq_one_letter_code
_entity_poly.pdbx_strand_id
1 'polypeptide(L)'
;MRTHWLFGALFLSVLLAGLEMWAIENYLFWRYVWFDIPMHYLGGIAIAVFVLALLKRDRSFLFLLVVTAAYLGWEIFEYVYGLPREANYVLDTIQDLVMDSMGGLTAYVVAHFSLWRSN
;
A
#
# COMPACT_ATOMS: atom_id res chain seq x y z
N MET A 1 12.89 -15.57 2.85
CA MET A 1 11.63 -15.55 2.10
C MET A 1 10.63 -16.39 2.84
N ARG A 2 9.49 -15.81 3.21
CA ARG A 2 8.42 -16.47 3.97
C ARG A 2 7.25 -16.68 3.01
N THR A 3 7.13 -17.89 2.45
CA THR A 3 6.26 -18.15 1.30
C THR A 3 4.78 -17.86 1.56
N HIS A 4 4.28 -18.08 2.77
CA HIS A 4 2.90 -17.75 3.13
C HIS A 4 2.62 -16.23 3.12
N TRP A 5 3.62 -15.39 3.45
CA TRP A 5 3.50 -13.93 3.31
C TRP A 5 3.53 -13.50 1.85
N LEU A 6 4.28 -14.19 1.00
CA LEU A 6 4.22 -13.92 -0.45
C LEU A 6 2.85 -14.27 -1.04
N PHE A 7 2.27 -15.40 -0.66
CA PHE A 7 0.90 -15.73 -1.06
C PHE A 7 -0.11 -14.72 -0.52
N GLY A 8 0.09 -14.24 0.71
CA GLY A 8 -0.70 -13.14 1.28
C GLY A 8 -0.58 -11.86 0.45
N ALA A 9 0.64 -11.45 0.10
CA ALA A 9 0.88 -10.28 -0.76
C ALA A 9 0.21 -10.45 -2.12
N LEU A 10 0.37 -11.61 -2.76
CA LEU A 10 -0.23 -11.89 -4.07
C LEU A 10 -1.76 -11.84 -4.01
N PHE A 11 -2.36 -12.43 -2.97
CA PHE A 11 -3.80 -12.37 -2.75
C PHE A 11 -4.28 -10.93 -2.59
N LEU A 12 -3.60 -10.13 -1.76
CA LEU A 12 -3.92 -8.71 -1.55
C LEU A 12 -3.77 -7.91 -2.85
N SER A 13 -2.73 -8.16 -3.65
CA SER A 13 -2.54 -7.51 -4.94
C SER A 13 -3.63 -7.88 -5.95
N VAL A 14 -4.06 -9.14 -6.01
CA VAL A 14 -5.17 -9.57 -6.88
C VAL A 14 -6.48 -8.95 -6.43
N LEU A 15 -6.73 -8.89 -5.11
CA LEU A 15 -7.89 -8.23 -4.55
C LEU A 15 -7.92 -6.74 -4.89
N LEU A 16 -6.80 -6.04 -4.66
CA LEU A 16 -6.67 -4.61 -4.99
C LEU A 16 -6.89 -4.38 -6.48
N ALA A 17 -6.23 -5.14 -7.35
CA ALA A 17 -6.42 -5.02 -8.80
C ALA A 17 -7.88 -5.25 -9.22
N GLY A 18 -8.56 -6.24 -8.62
CA GLY A 18 -9.99 -6.48 -8.88
C GLY A 18 -10.88 -5.32 -8.44
N LEU A 19 -10.62 -4.75 -7.26
CA LEU A 19 -11.34 -3.58 -6.75
C LEU A 19 -11.08 -2.34 -7.61
N GLU A 20 -9.85 -2.11 -8.07
CA GLU A 20 -9.45 -1.02 -8.96
C GLU A 20 -10.21 -1.09 -10.28
N MET A 21 -10.17 -2.26 -10.95
CA MET A 21 -10.89 -2.47 -12.21
C MET A 21 -12.39 -2.24 -12.04
N TRP A 22 -12.98 -2.80 -10.98
CA TRP A 22 -14.39 -2.61 -10.67
C TRP A 22 -14.73 -1.13 -10.42
N ALA A 23 -13.87 -0.41 -9.71
CA ALA A 23 -14.04 1.00 -9.41
C ALA A 23 -13.95 1.89 -10.65
N ILE A 24 -13.01 1.61 -11.56
CA ILE A 24 -12.88 2.30 -12.83
C ILE A 24 -14.11 2.05 -13.71
N GLU A 25 -14.50 0.78 -13.90
CA GLU A 25 -15.65 0.39 -14.74
C GLU A 25 -16.97 1.03 -14.28
N ASN A 26 -17.13 1.22 -12.96
CA ASN A 26 -18.34 1.77 -12.37
C ASN A 26 -18.21 3.25 -12.00
N TYR A 27 -17.14 3.92 -12.44
CA TYR A 27 -16.85 5.33 -12.16
C TYR A 27 -16.87 5.69 -10.66
N LEU A 28 -16.46 4.78 -9.78
CA LEU A 28 -16.57 4.95 -8.33
C LEU A 28 -15.63 6.02 -7.80
N PHE A 29 -14.42 6.16 -8.35
CA PHE A 29 -13.48 7.22 -7.97
C PHE A 29 -14.05 8.63 -8.21
N TRP A 30 -14.79 8.80 -9.31
CA TRP A 30 -15.43 10.07 -9.66
C TRP A 30 -16.74 10.30 -8.89
N ARG A 31 -17.45 9.23 -8.56
CA ARG A 31 -18.73 9.31 -7.83
C ARG A 31 -18.52 9.49 -6.32
N TYR A 32 -17.51 8.84 -5.78
CA TYR A 32 -17.20 8.77 -4.36
C TYR A 32 -15.73 9.14 -4.16
N VAL A 33 -15.47 10.43 -3.90
CA VAL A 33 -14.09 10.96 -3.74
C VAL A 33 -13.29 10.23 -2.65
N TRP A 34 -13.97 9.72 -1.63
CA TRP A 34 -13.35 8.94 -0.55
C TRP A 34 -12.95 7.52 -0.94
N PHE A 35 -13.37 7.02 -2.11
CA PHE A 35 -13.13 5.63 -2.52
C PHE A 35 -11.64 5.31 -2.70
N ASP A 36 -10.80 6.30 -2.98
CA ASP A 36 -9.33 6.15 -3.00
C ASP A 36 -8.74 5.72 -1.66
N ILE A 37 -9.28 6.25 -0.57
CA ILE A 37 -8.74 6.09 0.78
C ILE A 37 -8.56 4.62 1.16
N PRO A 38 -9.58 3.74 1.03
CA PRO A 38 -9.40 2.32 1.31
C PRO A 38 -8.49 1.61 0.30
N MET A 39 -8.34 2.12 -0.94
CA MET A 39 -7.47 1.53 -1.95
C MET A 39 -6.00 1.77 -1.61
N HIS A 40 -5.63 3.00 -1.24
CA HIS A 40 -4.30 3.32 -0.71
C HIS A 40 -3.97 2.53 0.56
N TYR A 41 -4.90 2.46 1.51
CA TYR A 41 -4.68 1.63 2.70
C TYR A 41 -4.39 0.17 2.35
N LEU A 42 -5.16 -0.43 1.44
CA LEU A 42 -4.97 -1.80 0.99
C LEU A 42 -3.66 -1.98 0.20
N GLY A 43 -3.31 -1.01 -0.65
CA GLY A 43 -2.05 -0.93 -1.38
C GLY A 43 -0.84 -0.89 -0.45
N GLY A 44 -0.89 -0.03 0.56
CA GLY A 44 0.10 0.04 1.63
C GLY A 44 0.29 -1.29 2.35
N ILE A 45 -0.80 -1.99 2.68
CA ILE A 45 -0.71 -3.35 3.25
C ILE A 45 -0.04 -4.31 2.26
N ALA A 46 -0.48 -4.35 1.00
CA ALA A 46 0.02 -5.28 0.00
C ALA A 46 1.54 -5.13 -0.22
N ILE A 47 2.01 -3.89 -0.40
CA ILE A 47 3.44 -3.56 -0.56
C ILE A 47 4.22 -3.96 0.69
N ALA A 48 3.75 -3.59 1.88
CA ALA A 48 4.45 -3.88 3.12
C ALA A 48 4.53 -5.40 3.39
N VAL A 49 3.46 -6.15 3.16
CA VAL A 49 3.44 -7.62 3.28
C VAL A 49 4.43 -8.24 2.30
N PHE A 50 4.49 -7.76 1.06
CA PHE A 50 5.48 -8.20 0.07
C PHE A 50 6.92 -7.99 0.56
N VAL A 51 7.25 -6.77 1.02
CA VAL A 51 8.59 -6.45 1.55
C VAL A 51 8.94 -7.32 2.75
N LEU A 52 8.02 -7.46 3.71
CA LEU A 52 8.19 -8.31 4.90
C LEU A 52 8.39 -9.78 4.56
N ALA A 53 7.74 -10.28 3.50
CA ALA A 53 7.92 -11.65 3.02
C ALA A 53 9.36 -11.92 2.55
N LEU A 54 10.05 -10.89 2.04
CA LEU A 54 11.43 -10.97 1.58
C LEU A 54 12.45 -10.82 2.73
N LEU A 55 12.11 -10.02 3.76
CA LEU A 55 12.96 -9.81 4.93
C LEU A 55 13.06 -11.08 5.80
N LYS A 56 14.27 -11.63 5.94
CA LYS A 56 14.53 -12.84 6.75
C LYS A 56 14.58 -12.55 8.26
N ARG A 57 14.98 -11.34 8.65
CA ARG A 57 15.12 -10.86 10.04
C ARG A 57 14.50 -9.48 10.14
N ASP A 58 14.20 -9.03 11.35
CA ASP A 58 13.78 -7.66 11.59
C ASP A 58 14.88 -6.69 11.12
N ARG A 59 14.52 -5.85 10.16
CA ARG A 59 15.33 -4.76 9.63
C ARG A 59 14.42 -3.55 9.46
N SER A 60 13.84 -3.09 10.57
CA SER A 60 12.80 -2.06 10.60
C SER A 60 13.18 -0.81 9.80
N PHE A 61 14.45 -0.39 9.85
CA PHE A 61 14.93 0.75 9.04
C PHE A 61 14.92 0.47 7.53
N LEU A 62 15.38 -0.71 7.10
CA LEU A 62 15.35 -1.09 5.68
C LEU A 62 13.91 -1.27 5.20
N PHE A 63 13.05 -1.87 6.03
CA PHE A 63 11.62 -1.98 5.77
C PHE A 63 11.02 -0.59 5.52
N LEU A 64 11.20 0.34 6.47
CA LEU A 64 10.69 1.71 6.37
C LEU A 64 11.19 2.40 5.10
N LEU A 65 12.51 2.33 4.82
CA LEU A 65 13.10 2.92 3.63
C LEU A 65 12.46 2.40 2.34
N VAL A 66 12.28 1.09 2.22
CA VAL A 66 11.74 0.46 1.00
C VAL A 66 10.26 0.77 0.81
N VAL A 67 9.44 0.69 1.87
CA VAL A 67 8.01 0.98 1.74
C VAL A 67 7.76 2.46 1.47
N THR A 68 8.46 3.36 2.16
CA THR A 68 8.34 4.81 1.91
C THR A 68 8.80 5.16 0.49
N ALA A 69 9.86 4.54 -0.02
CA ALA A 69 10.28 4.74 -1.40
C ALA A 69 9.23 4.26 -2.41
N ALA A 70 8.51 3.17 -2.12
CA ALA A 70 7.43 2.69 -2.97
C ALA A 70 6.22 3.65 -2.97
N TYR A 71 5.81 4.14 -1.79
CA TYR A 71 4.66 5.05 -1.66
C TYR A 71 4.93 6.39 -2.34
N LEU A 72 6.11 6.99 -2.09
CA LEU A 72 6.53 8.19 -2.81
C LEU A 72 6.68 7.94 -4.31
N GLY A 73 7.13 6.75 -4.70
CA GLY A 73 7.23 6.34 -6.10
C GLY A 73 5.87 6.32 -6.81
N TRP A 74 4.81 5.94 -6.09
CA TRP A 74 3.44 5.96 -6.61
C TRP A 74 2.94 7.39 -6.85
N GLU A 75 3.07 8.28 -5.87
CA GLU A 75 2.69 9.70 -6.03
C GLU A 75 3.45 10.38 -7.18
N ILE A 76 4.75 10.09 -7.31
CA ILE A 76 5.56 10.60 -8.43
C ILE A 76 5.05 10.04 -9.75
N PHE A 77 4.69 8.76 -9.80
CA PHE A 77 4.10 8.13 -10.98
C PHE A 77 2.81 8.87 -11.36
N GLU A 78 1.88 9.08 -10.43
CA GLU A 78 0.63 9.76 -10.73
C GLU A 78 0.86 11.16 -11.28
N TYR A 79 1.71 11.94 -10.62
CA TYR A 79 2.09 13.29 -11.06
C TYR A 79 2.63 13.31 -12.49
N VAL A 80 3.54 12.37 -12.83
CA VAL A 80 4.14 12.29 -14.16
C VAL A 80 3.12 11.97 -15.25
N TYR A 81 2.10 11.17 -14.93
CA TYR A 81 1.08 10.74 -15.89
C TYR A 81 -0.19 11.62 -15.89
N GLY A 82 -0.22 12.69 -15.10
CA GLY A 82 -1.39 13.60 -15.04
C GLY A 82 -2.65 12.91 -14.49
N LEU A 83 -2.45 11.90 -13.64
CA LEU A 83 -3.51 11.22 -12.91
C LEU A 83 -4.00 11.92 -11.63
N PRO A 84 -3.31 12.91 -11.00
CA PRO A 84 -3.77 13.41 -9.72
C PRO A 84 -5.03 14.26 -9.84
N ARG A 85 -5.76 14.38 -8.73
CA ARG A 85 -6.92 15.27 -8.66
C ARG A 85 -6.46 16.73 -8.59
N GLU A 86 -6.36 17.37 -9.76
CA GLU A 86 -5.83 18.74 -9.91
C GLU A 86 -6.43 19.77 -8.93
N ALA A 87 -7.71 19.62 -8.59
CA ALA A 87 -8.40 20.55 -7.68
C ALA A 87 -7.85 20.55 -6.24
N ASN A 88 -7.28 19.43 -5.76
CA ASN A 88 -6.82 19.27 -4.37
C ASN A 88 -5.54 18.43 -4.27
N TYR A 89 -4.69 18.44 -5.29
CA TYR A 89 -3.51 17.57 -5.41
C TYR A 89 -2.68 17.44 -4.12
N VAL A 90 -2.36 18.56 -3.46
CA VAL A 90 -1.55 18.53 -2.23
C VAL A 90 -2.24 17.78 -1.10
N LEU A 91 -3.56 17.95 -0.94
CA LEU A 91 -4.33 17.27 0.11
C LEU A 91 -4.52 15.79 -0.21
N ASP A 92 -4.75 15.46 -1.48
CA ASP A 92 -4.87 14.09 -2.00
C ASP A 92 -3.59 13.31 -1.70
N THR A 93 -2.44 13.78 -2.21
CA THR A 93 -1.12 13.17 -1.96
C THR A 93 -0.78 13.02 -0.47
N ILE A 94 -1.11 14.01 0.36
CA ILE A 94 -0.89 13.88 1.82
C ILE A 94 -1.76 12.76 2.40
N GLN A 95 -3.03 12.70 2.01
CA GLN A 95 -3.96 11.67 2.45
C GLN A 95 -3.49 10.29 1.99
N ASP A 96 -3.06 10.16 0.74
CA ASP A 96 -2.64 8.91 0.13
C ASP A 96 -1.39 8.34 0.81
N LEU A 97 -0.37 9.19 1.02
CA LEU A 97 0.81 8.82 1.79
C LEU A 97 0.50 8.44 3.25
N VAL A 98 -0.46 9.11 3.88
CA VAL A 98 -0.92 8.75 5.23
C VAL A 98 -1.58 7.37 5.22
N MET A 99 -2.47 7.10 4.27
CA MET A 99 -3.18 5.83 4.18
C MET A 99 -2.25 4.66 3.84
N ASP A 100 -1.33 4.85 2.89
CA ASP A 100 -0.28 3.88 2.57
C ASP A 100 0.59 3.54 3.79
N SER A 101 0.97 4.59 4.54
CA SER A 101 1.77 4.45 5.76
C SER A 101 1.00 3.71 6.86
N MET A 102 -0.29 3.99 7.03
CA MET A 102 -1.15 3.27 7.98
C MET A 102 -1.30 1.79 7.59
N GLY A 103 -1.45 1.49 6.30
CA GLY A 103 -1.47 0.12 5.79
C GLY A 103 -0.16 -0.60 6.06
N GLY A 104 0.97 0.07 5.78
CA GLY A 104 2.30 -0.47 6.04
C GLY A 104 2.58 -0.72 7.52
N LEU A 105 2.17 0.20 8.40
CA LEU A 105 2.27 0.03 9.84
C LEU A 105 1.43 -1.16 10.33
N THR A 106 0.22 -1.34 9.79
CA THR A 106 -0.64 -2.48 10.12
C THR A 106 0.07 -3.80 9.80
N ALA A 107 0.61 -3.94 8.59
CA ALA A 107 1.36 -5.12 8.18
C ALA A 107 2.61 -5.37 9.06
N TYR A 108 3.34 -4.31 9.40
CA TYR A 108 4.52 -4.38 10.27
C TYR A 108 4.17 -4.88 11.67
N VAL A 109 3.12 -4.35 12.29
CA VAL A 109 2.66 -4.77 13.62
C VAL A 109 2.26 -6.25 13.61
N VAL A 110 1.49 -6.69 12.60
CA VAL A 110 1.13 -8.10 12.45
C VAL A 110 2.38 -8.98 12.29
N ALA A 111 3.35 -8.55 11.49
CA ALA A 111 4.62 -9.27 11.31
C ALA A 111 5.43 -9.35 12.60
N HIS A 112 5.51 -8.26 13.38
CA HIS A 112 6.21 -8.25 14.65
C HIS A 112 5.66 -9.31 15.62
N PHE A 113 4.33 -9.42 15.72
CA PHE A 113 3.68 -10.39 16.61
C PHE A 113 3.66 -11.82 16.11
N SER A 114 3.78 -12.06 14.80
CA SER A 114 3.68 -13.40 14.20
C SER A 114 5.01 -14.00 13.74
N LEU A 115 5.97 -13.16 13.32
CA LEU A 115 7.24 -13.60 12.73
C LEU A 115 8.43 -13.49 13.67
N TRP A 116 8.41 -12.51 14.58
CA TRP A 116 9.57 -12.12 15.38
C TRP A 116 9.37 -12.28 16.88
N ARG A 117 8.14 -12.49 17.33
CA ARG A 117 7.82 -12.80 18.74
C ARG A 117 8.35 -14.14 19.23
N SER A 118 8.84 -14.99 18.33
CA SER A 118 9.28 -16.36 18.59
C SER A 118 10.80 -16.56 18.41
N ASN A 119 11.61 -15.50 18.48
CA ASN A 119 13.07 -15.58 18.57
C ASN A 119 13.57 -15.03 19.90
#